data_AF-A0A8G2BH07-F1
#
_entry.id   AF-A0A8G2BH07-F1
#
_cell.length_a   1.000
_cell.length_b   1.000
_cell.length_c   1.000
_cell.angle_alpha   90.00
_cell.angle_beta   90.00
_cell.angle_gamma   90.00
#
_symmetry.space_group_name_H-M   'P 1'
#
loop_
_entity.id
_entity.type
_entity.pdbx_description
1 polymer ?
#
loop_
_entity_poly.entity_id
_entity_poly.type
_entity_poly.pdbx_seq_one_letter_code
_entity_poly.pdbx_strand_id
1 'polypeptide(L)' 'MTDVREIVACSPSAACHQAVTRTYAQMRENGADERVAFEAAQKVYTWHHPEVPRDRVPYVIADWLP' A
#
# COMPACT_ATOMS: atom_id res chain seq x y z
N MET A 1 22.62 -7.97 13.43
CA MET A 1 22.26 -7.31 12.16
C MET A 1 20.87 -7.82 11.79
N THR A 2 19.84 -7.00 12.03
CA THR A 2 18.44 -7.39 11.81
C THR A 2 18.22 -7.64 10.32
N ASP A 3 17.70 -8.82 9.99
CA ASP A 3 17.42 -9.21 8.61
C ASP A 3 16.34 -8.27 8.04
N VAL A 4 16.69 -7.57 6.96
CA VAL A 4 15.85 -6.60 6.23
C VAL A 4 14.95 -7.33 5.21
N ARG A 5 14.98 -8.67 5.19
CA ARG A 5 14.31 -9.50 4.19
C ARG A 5 13.05 -10.14 4.74
N GLU A 6 12.00 -9.35 4.81
CA GLU A 6 10.69 -9.78 4.33
C GLU A 6 9.83 -8.53 4.23
N ILE A 7 9.94 -7.86 3.08
CA ILE A 7 8.85 -7.01 2.62
C ILE A 7 7.63 -7.95 2.60
N VAL A 8 6.66 -7.72 3.49
CA VAL A 8 5.44 -8.53 3.59
C VAL A 8 4.61 -8.26 2.33
N ALA A 9 4.99 -8.91 1.24
CA ALA A 9 4.27 -8.89 0.00
C ALA A 9 3.03 -9.76 0.19
N CYS A 10 1.92 -9.12 0.56
CA CYS A 10 0.60 -9.75 0.57
C CYS A 10 0.29 -10.36 -0.80
N SER A 11 -0.35 -11.53 -0.83
CA SER A 11 -0.90 -12.06 -2.08
C SER A 11 -1.99 -11.12 -2.64
N PRO A 12 -2.25 -11.12 -3.97
CA PRO A 12 -3.34 -10.34 -4.55
C PRO A 12 -4.74 -10.66 -4.00
N SER A 13 -4.91 -11.86 -3.44
CA SER A 13 -6.15 -12.30 -2.79
C SER A 13 -6.30 -11.82 -1.34
N ALA A 14 -5.25 -11.28 -0.73
CA ALA A 14 -5.29 -10.81 0.65
C ALA A 14 -6.09 -9.51 0.77
N ALA A 15 -6.77 -9.34 1.92
CA ALA A 15 -7.60 -8.16 2.17
C ALA A 15 -6.78 -6.84 2.13
N CYS A 16 -5.53 -6.85 2.65
CA CYS A 16 -4.58 -5.73 2.55
C CYS A 16 -4.38 -5.28 1.11
N HIS A 17 -4.04 -6.22 0.22
CA HIS A 17 -3.76 -5.94 -1.17
C HIS A 17 -4.99 -5.38 -1.88
N GLN A 18 -6.15 -6.02 -1.73
CA GLN A 18 -7.39 -5.56 -2.35
C GLN A 18 -7.83 -4.18 -1.84
N ALA A 19 -7.71 -3.92 -0.53
CA ALA A 19 -8.08 -2.63 0.05
C ALA A 19 -7.17 -1.51 -0.47
N VAL A 20 -5.86 -1.76 -0.57
CA VAL A 20 -4.86 -0.80 -1.08
C VAL A 20 -5.10 -0.47 -2.55
N THR A 21 -5.17 -1.48 -3.43
CA THR A 21 -5.33 -1.26 -4.87
C THR A 21 -6.68 -0.62 -5.19
N ARG A 22 -7.76 -1.04 -4.52
CA ARG A 22 -9.08 -0.42 -4.67
C ARG A 22 -9.08 1.03 -4.23
N THR A 23 -8.44 1.36 -3.11
CA THR A 23 -8.37 2.75 -2.62
C THR A 23 -7.65 3.64 -3.63
N TYR A 24 -6.49 3.19 -4.13
CA TYR A 24 -5.76 3.92 -5.16
C TYR A 24 -6.60 4.13 -6.42
N ALA A 25 -7.16 3.04 -6.99
CA ALA A 25 -7.95 3.09 -8.21
C ALA A 25 -9.16 4.03 -8.08
N GLN A 26 -9.95 3.89 -7.01
CA GLN A 26 -11.13 4.72 -6.79
C GLN A 26 -10.79 6.19 -6.56
N MET A 27 -9.67 6.49 -5.89
CA MET A 27 -9.21 7.88 -5.75
C MET A 27 -8.87 8.48 -7.11
N ARG A 28 -8.16 7.73 -7.98
CA ARG A 28 -7.82 8.17 -9.34
C ARG A 28 -9.06 8.34 -10.21
N GLU A 29 -10.00 7.40 -10.17
CA GLU A 29 -11.28 7.47 -10.89
C GLU A 29 -12.11 8.69 -10.48
N ASN A 30 -12.04 9.12 -9.22
CA ASN A 30 -12.73 10.31 -8.72
C ASN A 30 -11.94 11.62 -8.93
N GLY A 31 -10.84 11.59 -9.70
CA GLY A 31 -10.07 12.78 -10.07
C GLY A 31 -9.01 13.22 -9.07
N ALA A 32 -8.65 12.39 -8.09
CA ALA A 32 -7.54 12.69 -7.20
C ALA A 32 -6.19 12.63 -7.96
N ASP A 33 -5.30 13.55 -7.59
CA ASP A 33 -3.91 13.51 -8.01
C ASP A 33 -3.24 12.19 -7.61
N GLU A 34 -2.25 11.74 -8.39
CA GLU A 34 -1.55 10.48 -8.18
C GLU A 34 -0.91 10.40 -6.80
N ARG A 35 -0.25 11.48 -6.37
CA ARG A 35 0.37 11.55 -5.04
C ARG A 35 -0.67 11.40 -3.94
N VAL A 36 -1.84 12.02 -4.11
CA VAL A 36 -2.92 11.96 -3.12
C VAL A 36 -3.53 10.55 -3.05
N ALA A 37 -3.74 9.90 -4.20
CA ALA A 37 -4.21 8.51 -4.25
C ALA A 37 -3.19 7.55 -3.62
N PHE A 38 -1.90 7.76 -3.90
CA PHE A 38 -0.81 6.95 -3.35
C PHE A 38 -0.68 7.13 -1.82
N GLU A 39 -0.76 8.35 -1.30
CA GLU A 39 -0.78 8.62 0.14
C GLU A 39 -1.99 7.98 0.85
N ALA A 40 -3.16 7.96 0.21
CA ALA A 40 -4.34 7.27 0.74
C ALA A 40 -4.12 5.75 0.81
N ALA A 41 -3.56 5.16 -0.25
CA ALA A 41 -3.19 3.75 -0.29
C ALA A 41 -2.19 3.36 0.81
N GLN A 42 -1.17 4.20 1.08
CA GLN A 42 -0.22 3.99 2.19
C GLN A 42 -0.92 3.99 3.57
N LYS A 43 -1.89 4.88 3.78
CA LYS A 43 -2.66 4.92 5.04
C LYS A 43 -3.46 3.63 5.24
N VAL A 44 -4.13 3.16 4.19
CA VAL A 44 -4.88 1.89 4.23
C VAL A 44 -3.96 0.71 4.52
N TYR A 45 -2.81 0.62 3.85
CA TYR A 45 -1.82 -0.42 4.15
C TYR A 45 -1.38 -0.38 5.62
N THR A 46 -1.10 0.81 6.15
CA THR A 46 -0.66 0.99 7.55
C THR A 46 -1.72 0.53 8.57
N TRP A 47 -3.01 0.57 8.23
CA TRP A 47 -4.07 0.02 9.10
C TRP A 47 -4.08 -1.50 9.15
N HIS A 48 -3.71 -2.16 8.05
CA HIS A 48 -3.57 -3.62 8.00
C HIS A 48 -2.25 -4.11 8.61
N HIS A 49 -1.18 -3.33 8.44
CA HIS A 49 0.18 -3.69 8.82
C HIS A 49 0.82 -2.61 9.71
N PRO A 50 0.33 -2.38 10.94
CA PRO A 50 0.93 -1.42 11.87
C PRO A 50 2.36 -1.80 12.29
N GLU A 51 2.76 -3.06 12.11
CA GLU A 51 4.11 -3.57 12.34
C GLU A 51 5.13 -3.11 11.30
N VAL A 52 4.69 -2.69 10.11
CA VAL A 52 5.59 -2.23 9.05
C VAL A 52 5.94 -0.75 9.27
N PRO A 53 7.23 -0.40 9.35
CA PRO A 53 7.66 0.99 9.48
C PRO A 53 7.10 1.87 8.35
N ARG A 54 6.62 3.07 8.70
CA ARG A 54 5.94 3.97 7.74
C ARG A 54 6.81 4.36 6.55
N ASP A 55 8.12 4.49 6.75
CA ASP A 55 9.10 4.75 5.71
C ASP A 55 9.28 3.58 4.75
N ARG A 56 8.90 2.35 5.15
CA ARG A 56 8.91 1.16 4.29
C ARG A 56 7.64 0.99 3.47
N VAL A 57 6.50 1.49 3.94
CA VAL A 57 5.20 1.33 3.28
C VAL A 57 5.19 1.71 1.79
N PRO A 58 5.76 2.86 1.34
CA PRO A 58 5.79 3.20 -0.08
C PRO A 58 6.44 2.13 -0.95
N TYR A 59 7.51 1.51 -0.46
CA TYR A 59 8.24 0.48 -1.20
C TYR A 59 7.49 -0.85 -1.26
N VAL A 60 6.64 -1.14 -0.27
CA VAL A 60 5.84 -2.37 -0.28
C VAL A 60 4.72 -2.28 -1.31
N ILE A 61 4.02 -1.15 -1.33
CA ILE A 61 2.81 -1.01 -2.15
C ILE A 61 3.08 -0.55 -3.58
N ALA A 62 4.28 -0.04 -3.89
CA ALA A 62 4.62 0.46 -5.22
C ALA A 62 4.43 -0.62 -6.31
N ASP A 63 4.75 -1.87 -6.01
CA ASP A 63 4.63 -2.99 -6.95
C ASP A 63 3.19 -3.50 -7.13
N TRP A 64 2.21 -2.96 -6.39
CA TRP A 64 0.81 -3.39 -6.45
C TRP A 64 -0.06 -2.48 -7.32
N LEU A 65 0.43 -1.28 -7.64
CA LEU A 65 -0.34 -0.22 -8.29
C LEU A 65 0.05 -0.10 -9.77
N PRO A 66 -0.91 0.25 -10.65
CA PRO A 66 -0.68 0.42 -12.08
C PRO A 66 0.09 1.71 -12.42
#